data_AF-A0A2E2KMN1-F1
#
_entry.id   AF-A0A2E2KMN1-F1
#
_cell.length_a   1.000
_cell.length_b   1.000
_cell.length_c   1.000
_cell.angle_alpha   90.00
_cell.angle_beta   90.00
_cell.angle_gamma   90.00
#
_symmetry.space_group_name_H-M   'P 1'
#
loop_
_entity.id
_entity.type
_entity.pdbx_description
1 polymer ?
#
loop_
_entity_poly.entity_id
_entity_poly.type
_entity_poly.pdbx_seq_one_letter_code
_entity_poly.pdbx_strand_id
1 'polypeptide(L)'
;MVAITEIGLRELFRHLGQWLTNLRRAGANRKKESTDALRSVIVASRETTVYVRHLNETGLQDHQEEARLSTIWTKLSFRLSDIGLTKLAKRCDIKGRYWSNPAQFDHTFLEKADVGLEKIEKLARQILVETED
;
A
#
# COMPACT_ATOMS: atom_id res chain seq x y z
N MET A 1 -3.56 -23.39 -12.15
CA MET A 1 -3.17 -22.89 -10.82
C MET A 1 -3.91 -21.60 -10.52
N VAL A 2 -5.10 -21.69 -9.93
CA VAL A 2 -5.91 -20.53 -9.47
C VAL A 2 -6.46 -20.93 -8.11
N ALA A 3 -5.76 -20.58 -7.04
CA ALA A 3 -6.20 -20.90 -5.66
C ALA A 3 -5.53 -20.00 -4.62
N ILE A 4 -4.32 -19.49 -4.89
CA ILE A 4 -3.54 -18.71 -3.93
C ILE A 4 -4.08 -17.27 -3.77
N THR A 5 -4.78 -16.74 -4.78
CA THR A 5 -5.32 -15.36 -4.76
C THR A 5 -6.64 -15.21 -3.99
N GLU A 6 -7.54 -16.20 -4.05
CA GLU A 6 -8.87 -16.10 -3.42
C GLU A 6 -8.81 -16.20 -1.88
N ILE A 7 -7.91 -17.03 -1.35
CA ILE A 7 -7.74 -17.24 0.09
C ILE A 7 -7.19 -15.95 0.74
N GLY A 8 -6.19 -15.32 0.11
CA GLY A 8 -5.58 -14.08 0.62
C GLY A 8 -6.55 -12.90 0.66
N LEU A 9 -7.42 -12.79 -0.34
CA LEU A 9 -8.40 -11.72 -0.46
C LEU A 9 -9.55 -11.86 0.55
N ARG A 10 -10.07 -13.07 0.76
CA ARG A 10 -11.12 -13.32 1.78
C ARG A 10 -10.66 -12.99 3.19
N GLU A 11 -9.45 -13.40 3.56
CA GLU A 11 -8.92 -13.05 4.87
C GLU A 11 -8.67 -11.55 5.02
N LEU A 12 -8.25 -10.85 3.95
CA LEU A 12 -8.15 -9.39 3.94
C LEU A 12 -9.48 -8.74 4.33
N PHE A 13 -10.57 -9.18 3.69
CA PHE A 13 -11.90 -8.67 3.99
C PHE A 13 -12.38 -9.01 5.40
N ARG A 14 -12.08 -10.21 5.92
CA ARG A 14 -12.45 -10.58 7.30
C ARG A 14 -11.78 -9.68 8.34
N HIS A 15 -10.47 -9.46 8.22
CA HIS A 15 -9.75 -8.59 9.15
C HIS A 15 -10.15 -7.13 9.00
N LEU A 16 -10.54 -6.72 7.79
CA LEU A 16 -11.05 -5.38 7.51
C LEU A 16 -12.39 -5.10 8.21
N GLY A 17 -13.35 -6.03 8.20
CA GLY A 17 -14.65 -5.82 8.84
C GLY A 17 -14.56 -5.58 10.36
N GLN A 18 -13.69 -6.33 11.05
CA GLN A 18 -13.44 -6.11 12.48
C GLN A 18 -12.76 -4.77 12.73
N TRP A 19 -11.78 -4.41 11.88
CA TRP A 19 -11.10 -3.13 11.96
C TRP A 19 -12.06 -1.95 11.76
N LEU A 20 -12.95 -2.03 10.76
CA LEU A 20 -13.99 -1.02 10.49
C LEU A 20 -14.93 -0.86 11.69
N THR A 21 -15.38 -1.97 12.28
CA THR A 21 -16.24 -1.94 13.48
C THR A 21 -15.56 -1.22 14.64
N ASN A 22 -14.27 -1.49 14.86
CA ASN A 22 -13.48 -0.82 15.89
C ASN A 22 -13.28 0.67 15.57
N LEU A 23 -13.01 1.00 14.31
CA LEU A 23 -12.80 2.38 13.86
C LEU A 23 -14.06 3.23 13.97
N ARG A 24 -15.24 2.68 13.66
CA ARG A 24 -16.53 3.37 13.81
C ARG A 24 -16.77 3.84 15.25
N ARG A 25 -16.32 3.04 16.24
CA ARG A 25 -16.39 3.34 17.68
C ARG A 25 -15.24 4.21 18.19
N ALA A 26 -14.20 4.40 17.40
CA ALA A 26 -13.04 5.17 17.80
C ALA A 26 -13.31 6.68 17.81
N GLY A 27 -12.50 7.44 18.56
CA GLY A 27 -12.56 8.89 18.60
C GLY A 27 -12.14 9.55 17.27
N ALA A 28 -12.48 10.84 17.12
CA ALA A 28 -12.23 11.62 15.90
C ALA A 28 -10.76 11.59 15.44
N ASN A 29 -9.80 11.65 16.38
CA ASN A 29 -8.37 11.61 16.05
C ASN A 29 -7.99 10.31 15.34
N ARG A 30 -8.44 9.16 15.85
CA ARG A 30 -8.14 7.86 15.25
C ARG A 30 -8.77 7.69 13.87
N LYS A 31 -9.98 8.24 13.67
CA LYS A 31 -10.64 8.28 12.36
C LYS A 31 -9.83 9.12 11.38
N LYS A 32 -9.46 10.34 11.77
CA LYS A 32 -8.65 11.25 10.96
C LYS A 32 -7.30 10.62 10.59
N GLU A 33 -6.57 10.05 11.55
CA GLU A 33 -5.31 9.35 11.30
C GLU A 33 -5.44 8.23 10.26
N SER A 34 -6.55 7.47 10.34
CA SER A 34 -6.83 6.38 9.42
C SER A 34 -7.12 6.89 8.00
N THR A 35 -8.00 7.88 7.88
CA THR A 35 -8.31 8.57 6.62
C THR A 35 -7.06 9.18 5.99
N ASP A 36 -6.24 9.88 6.77
CA ASP A 36 -5.02 10.53 6.28
C ASP A 36 -3.98 9.51 5.82
N ALA A 37 -3.83 8.39 6.54
CA ALA A 37 -2.93 7.31 6.13
C ALA A 37 -3.38 6.69 4.80
N LEU A 38 -4.67 6.37 4.65
CA LEU A 38 -5.23 5.80 3.42
C LEU A 38 -5.10 6.73 2.22
N ARG A 39 -5.38 8.03 2.40
CA ARG A 39 -5.16 9.05 1.36
C ARG A 39 -3.69 9.14 0.97
N SER A 40 -2.78 9.05 1.93
CA SER A 40 -1.34 9.07 1.67
C SER A 40 -0.88 7.85 0.86
N VAL A 41 -1.48 6.66 1.06
CA VAL A 41 -1.23 5.47 0.22
C VAL A 41 -1.65 5.73 -1.23
N ILE A 42 -2.81 6.34 -1.45
CA ILE A 42 -3.29 6.67 -2.80
C ILE A 42 -2.32 7.64 -3.50
N VAL A 43 -1.85 8.67 -2.78
CA VAL A 43 -0.87 9.63 -3.32
C VAL A 43 0.45 8.93 -3.67
N ALA A 44 1.00 8.13 -2.75
CA ALA A 44 2.24 7.38 -3.00
C ALA A 44 2.13 6.42 -4.19
N SER A 45 0.98 5.74 -4.37
CA SER A 45 0.71 4.90 -5.54
C SER A 45 0.78 5.70 -6.85
N ARG A 46 0.20 6.90 -6.87
CA ARG A 46 0.19 7.78 -8.05
C ARG A 46 1.56 8.35 -8.36
N GLU A 47 2.29 8.84 -7.35
CA GLU A 47 3.66 9.31 -7.52
C GLU A 47 4.57 8.21 -8.05
N THR A 48 4.43 6.99 -7.52
CA THR A 48 5.19 5.84 -8.00
C THR A 48 4.83 5.50 -9.45
N THR A 49 3.54 5.59 -9.82
CA THR A 49 3.10 5.38 -11.21
C THR A 49 3.73 6.39 -12.16
N VAL A 50 3.83 7.65 -11.75
CA VAL A 50 4.50 8.71 -12.54
C VAL A 50 5.98 8.37 -12.74
N TYR A 51 6.68 7.97 -11.68
CA TYR A 51 8.08 7.56 -11.78
C TYR A 51 8.27 6.34 -12.71
N VAL A 52 7.45 5.29 -12.54
CA VAL A 52 7.50 4.09 -13.39
C VAL A 52 7.25 4.42 -14.85
N ARG A 53 6.31 5.33 -15.15
CA ARG A 53 6.08 5.81 -16.51
C ARG A 53 7.33 6.50 -17.07
N HIS A 54 7.94 7.42 -16.33
CA HIS A 54 9.16 8.10 -16.75
C HIS A 54 10.31 7.11 -17.02
N LEU A 55 10.52 6.15 -16.11
CA LEU A 55 11.52 5.10 -16.27
C LEU A 55 11.26 4.25 -17.53
N ASN A 56 10.00 3.89 -17.80
CA ASN A 56 9.65 3.11 -18.99
C ASN A 56 9.81 3.90 -20.30
N GLU A 57 9.51 5.20 -20.29
CA GLU A 57 9.62 6.06 -21.48
C GLU A 57 11.07 6.43 -21.80
N THR A 58 11.92 6.59 -20.79
CA THR A 58 13.29 7.12 -20.97
C THR A 58 14.39 6.09 -20.73
N GLY A 59 14.12 5.02 -19.99
CA GLY A 59 15.12 4.07 -19.49
C GLY A 59 16.05 4.64 -18.42
N LEU A 60 15.86 5.89 -17.99
CA LEU A 60 16.72 6.57 -17.03
C LEU A 60 16.20 6.37 -15.61
N GLN A 61 17.06 5.82 -14.74
CA GLN A 61 16.77 5.75 -13.31
C GLN A 61 17.11 7.07 -12.63
N ASP A 62 16.24 7.49 -11.71
CA ASP A 62 16.49 8.60 -10.81
C ASP A 62 16.58 8.06 -9.38
N HIS A 63 17.81 7.86 -8.90
CA HIS A 63 18.06 7.30 -7.58
C HIS A 63 17.57 8.21 -6.44
N GLN A 64 17.45 9.52 -6.67
CA GLN A 64 16.90 10.43 -5.68
C GLN A 64 15.38 10.22 -5.53
N GLU A 65 14.67 10.06 -6.65
CA GLU A 65 13.26 9.70 -6.63
C GLU A 65 13.03 8.29 -6.07
N GLU A 66 13.86 7.31 -6.41
CA GLU A 66 13.80 5.96 -5.82
C GLU A 66 13.97 5.99 -4.29
N ALA A 67 14.94 6.74 -3.77
CA ALA A 67 15.14 6.91 -2.34
C ALA A 67 13.94 7.62 -1.65
N ARG A 68 13.35 8.61 -2.33
CA ARG A 68 12.15 9.32 -1.86
C ARG A 68 10.96 8.37 -1.78
N LEU A 69 10.71 7.59 -2.84
CA LEU A 69 9.66 6.58 -2.89
C LEU A 69 9.86 5.52 -1.81
N SER A 70 11.08 5.00 -1.65
CA SER A 70 11.43 4.05 -0.59
C SER A 70 11.04 4.59 0.79
N THR A 71 11.41 5.83 1.08
CA THR A 71 11.11 6.49 2.35
C THR A 71 9.61 6.64 2.58
N ILE A 72 8.85 7.07 1.56
CA ILE A 72 7.40 7.26 1.67
C ILE A 72 6.70 5.92 1.95
N TRP A 73 7.03 4.88 1.18
CA TRP A 73 6.43 3.56 1.35
C TRP A 73 6.77 2.93 2.71
N THR A 74 7.99 3.10 3.21
CA THR A 74 8.38 2.68 4.57
C THR A 74 7.60 3.43 5.65
N LYS A 75 7.48 4.77 5.54
CA LYS A 75 6.69 5.54 6.51
C LYS A 75 5.21 5.13 6.51
N LEU A 76 4.66 4.82 5.34
CA LEU A 76 3.29 4.32 5.22
C LEU A 76 3.11 2.94 5.86
N SER A 77 4.12 2.06 5.77
CA SER A 77 4.04 0.75 6.42
C SER A 77 3.89 0.89 7.94
N PHE A 78 4.65 1.80 8.57
CA PHE A 78 4.52 2.09 10.00
C PHE A 78 3.15 2.67 10.34
N ARG A 79 2.73 3.73 9.65
CA ARG A 79 1.43 4.39 9.90
C ARG A 79 0.25 3.42 9.77
N LEU A 80 0.27 2.57 8.73
CA LEU A 80 -0.76 1.58 8.51
C LEU A 80 -0.76 0.47 9.58
N SER A 81 0.42 0.09 10.05
CA SER A 81 0.56 -0.85 11.17
C SER A 81 -0.01 -0.26 12.46
N ASP A 82 0.29 1.00 12.76
CA ASP A 82 -0.20 1.71 13.95
C ASP A 82 -1.72 1.84 13.96
N ILE A 83 -2.34 1.97 12.78
CA ILE A 83 -3.79 1.98 12.65
C ILE A 83 -4.44 0.60 12.64
N GLY A 84 -3.66 -0.49 12.52
CA GLY A 84 -4.15 -1.88 12.53
C GLY A 84 -4.42 -2.48 11.15
N LEU A 85 -4.05 -1.80 10.07
CA LEU A 85 -4.18 -2.28 8.69
C LEU A 85 -2.93 -3.07 8.26
N THR A 86 -2.57 -4.10 9.03
CA THR A 86 -1.30 -4.84 8.95
C THR A 86 -1.01 -5.46 7.57
N LYS A 87 -2.02 -5.95 6.87
CA LYS A 87 -1.82 -6.52 5.51
C LYS A 87 -1.51 -5.43 4.48
N LEU A 88 -2.13 -4.26 4.57
CA LEU A 88 -1.80 -3.13 3.70
C LEU A 88 -0.43 -2.53 4.08
N ALA A 89 -0.12 -2.48 5.37
CA ALA A 89 1.19 -2.10 5.90
C ALA A 89 2.31 -2.96 5.31
N LYS A 90 2.14 -4.30 5.31
CA LYS A 90 3.12 -5.23 4.76
C LYS A 90 3.36 -5.01 3.26
N ARG A 91 2.32 -4.69 2.49
CA ARG A 91 2.47 -4.35 1.06
C ARG A 91 3.29 -3.06 0.87
N CYS A 92 3.06 -2.06 1.73
CA CYS A 92 3.84 -0.81 1.72
C CYS A 92 5.30 -1.06 2.13
N ASP A 93 5.57 -1.91 3.11
CA ASP A 93 6.95 -2.30 3.50
C ASP A 93 7.70 -2.93 2.32
N ILE A 94 7.06 -3.89 1.63
CA ILE A 94 7.65 -4.52 0.44
C ILE A 94 7.96 -3.49 -0.64
N LYS A 95 7.09 -2.48 -0.84
CA LYS A 95 7.36 -1.38 -1.77
C LYS A 95 8.51 -0.49 -1.32
N GLY A 96 8.62 -0.20 -0.03
CA GLY A 96 9.73 0.55 0.53
C GLY A 96 11.07 -0.13 0.26
N ARG A 97 11.14 -1.44 0.50
CA ARG A 97 12.31 -2.27 0.20
C ARG A 97 12.60 -2.35 -1.30
N TYR A 98 11.57 -2.53 -2.13
CA TYR A 98 11.74 -2.56 -3.58
C TYR A 98 12.42 -1.28 -4.08
N TRP A 99 11.92 -0.11 -3.69
CA TRP A 99 12.51 1.15 -4.12
C TRP A 99 13.85 1.48 -3.46
N SER A 100 14.23 0.80 -2.36
CA SER A 100 15.58 0.93 -1.79
C SER A 100 16.64 0.18 -2.63
N ASN A 101 16.23 -0.86 -3.36
CA ASN A 101 17.08 -1.60 -4.27
C ASN A 101 16.23 -2.41 -5.28
N PRO A 102 15.84 -1.82 -6.43
CA PRO A 102 14.99 -2.50 -7.40
C PRO A 102 15.64 -3.76 -7.98
N ALA A 103 16.97 -3.80 -8.08
CA ALA A 103 17.73 -4.94 -8.60
C ALA A 103 17.67 -6.19 -7.69
N GLN A 104 17.25 -6.04 -6.43
CA GLN A 104 17.15 -7.14 -5.48
C GLN A 104 15.89 -8.01 -5.68
N PHE A 105 14.88 -7.51 -6.39
CA PHE A 105 13.58 -8.18 -6.52
C PHE A 105 13.30 -8.50 -7.98
N ASP A 106 13.06 -9.78 -8.28
CA ASP A 106 12.54 -10.15 -9.58
C ASP A 106 11.05 -9.80 -9.73
N HIS A 107 10.59 -9.68 -10.98
CA HIS A 107 9.18 -9.40 -11.27
C HIS A 107 8.23 -10.46 -10.68
N THR A 108 8.68 -11.71 -10.61
CA THR A 108 7.89 -12.84 -10.09
C THR A 108 7.61 -12.70 -8.60
N PHE A 109 8.53 -12.14 -7.83
CA PHE A 109 8.38 -11.84 -6.40
C PHE A 109 7.31 -10.77 -6.17
N LEU A 110 7.34 -9.69 -6.97
CA LEU A 110 6.38 -8.59 -6.85
C LEU A 110 4.95 -9.03 -7.19
N GLU A 111 4.79 -9.89 -8.20
CA GLU A 111 3.49 -10.47 -8.54
C GLU A 111 2.96 -11.40 -7.42
N LYS A 112 3.82 -12.31 -6.93
CA LYS A 112 3.46 -13.24 -5.84
C LYS A 112 3.16 -12.54 -4.53
N ALA A 113 3.82 -11.42 -4.25
CA ALA A 113 3.59 -10.62 -3.06
C ALA A 113 2.28 -9.79 -3.12
N ASP A 114 1.59 -9.78 -4.26
CA ASP A 114 0.35 -9.03 -4.48
C ASP A 114 0.51 -7.53 -4.18
N VAL A 115 1.66 -6.96 -4.57
CA VAL A 115 2.06 -5.56 -4.33
C VAL A 115 1.95 -4.68 -5.58
N GLY A 116 1.06 -5.01 -6.51
CA GLY A 116 0.79 -4.11 -7.65
C GLY A 116 0.29 -2.74 -7.15
N LEU A 117 0.79 -1.64 -7.73
CA LEU A 117 0.41 -0.27 -7.32
C LEU A 117 -1.11 -0.06 -7.42
N GLU A 118 -1.72 -0.55 -8.51
CA GLU A 118 -3.16 -0.52 -8.72
C GLU A 118 -3.91 -1.27 -7.61
N LYS A 119 -3.42 -2.45 -7.19
CA LYS A 119 -4.06 -3.25 -6.14
C LYS A 119 -3.98 -2.59 -4.77
N ILE A 120 -2.82 -2.02 -4.43
CA ILE A 120 -2.60 -1.26 -3.20
C ILE A 120 -3.53 -0.03 -3.17
N GLU A 121 -3.60 0.72 -4.28
CA GLU A 121 -4.48 1.88 -4.40
C GLU A 121 -5.96 1.49 -4.30
N LYS A 122 -6.39 0.47 -5.04
CA LYS A 122 -7.77 -0.03 -5.02
C LYS A 122 -8.19 -0.43 -3.61
N LEU A 123 -7.34 -1.17 -2.89
CA LEU A 123 -7.61 -1.55 -1.51
C LEU A 123 -7.71 -0.32 -0.60
N ALA A 124 -6.79 0.64 -0.71
CA ALA A 124 -6.85 1.87 0.08
C ALA A 124 -8.14 2.67 -0.17
N ARG A 125 -8.57 2.77 -1.43
CA ARG A 125 -9.84 3.43 -1.81
C ARG A 125 -11.05 2.72 -1.24
N GLN A 126 -11.11 1.40 -1.34
CA GLN A 126 -12.22 0.62 -0.80
C GLN A 126 -12.35 0.81 0.71
N ILE A 127 -11.24 0.77 1.44
CA ILE A 127 -11.23 1.02 2.89
C ILE A 127 -11.66 2.45 3.22
N LEU A 128 -11.22 3.42 2.42
CA LEU A 128 -11.54 4.84 2.61
C LEU A 128 -13.05 5.09 2.49
N VAL A 129 -13.71 4.53 1.46
CA VAL A 129 -15.17 4.64 1.27
C VAL A 129 -15.91 4.12 2.51
N GLU A 130 -15.56 2.92 2.97
CA GLU A 130 -16.18 2.30 4.16
C GLU A 130 -15.92 3.06 5.48
N THR A 131 -14.94 3.96 5.49
CA THR A 131 -14.58 4.80 6.66
C THR A 131 -15.29 6.16 6.63
N GLU A 132 -15.66 6.65 5.44
CA GLU A 132 -16.37 7.93 5.25
C GLU A 132 -17.90 7.76 5.32
N ASP A 133 -18.40 6.51 5.19
CA ASP A 133 -19.80 6.09 5.44
C ASP A 133 -20.11 5.81 6.93
#